data_AF-A0A954GSV0-F1
#
_entry.id   AF-A0A954GSV0-F1
#
_cell.length_a   1.000
_cell.length_b   1.000
_cell.length_c   1.000
_cell.angle_alpha   90.00
_cell.angle_beta   90.00
_cell.angle_gamma   90.00
#
_symmetry.space_group_name_H-M   'P 1'
#
loop_
_entity.id
_entity.type
_entity.pdbx_description
1 polymer ?
#
loop_
_entity_poly.entity_id
_entity_poly.type
_entity_poly.pdbx_seq_one_letter_code
_entity_poly.pdbx_strand_id
1 'polypeptide(L)'
;MAAFARVRGQNAKDLLMNWDAVVELYCIVDQPGQSPRKVSNSLTFGANSSGKVPIRRLSNEEEAVRKAYANKVIAERNAARVIPEGYFQVTVETSLMRGTQLKAVDPLGAWSDVEVLDVRRRDPVLVHEHGTNSKWDRTARRSELIISQRMLDLLATQPDYIPTEIAQHENVVRPSSAEYPVDSIDLRNPDIPRDCRRVTINLQLEIGTPVKVPFVGDWVDAEIIDIDGPRMVTVRWYKNSKIEKRVNRTDLAILSKNVKK
;
A
#
# COMPACT_ATOMS: atom_id res chain seq x y z
N MET A 1 2.99 18.47 -34.56
CA MET A 1 3.73 18.45 -33.29
C MET A 1 2.74 18.11 -32.18
N ALA A 2 2.75 16.89 -31.67
CA ALA A 2 1.86 16.44 -30.60
C ALA A 2 2.68 16.29 -29.31
N ALA A 3 2.23 16.91 -28.22
CA ALA A 3 2.85 16.79 -26.91
C ALA A 3 1.97 15.88 -26.04
N PHE A 4 2.57 14.89 -25.39
CA PHE A 4 1.85 13.92 -24.55
C PHE A 4 2.18 14.16 -23.09
N ALA A 5 1.18 14.50 -22.28
CA ALA A 5 1.33 14.64 -20.83
C ALA A 5 1.17 13.28 -20.15
N ARG A 6 2.16 12.85 -19.35
CA ARG A 6 2.02 11.76 -18.40
C ARG A 6 1.88 12.36 -17.00
N VAL A 7 0.68 12.28 -16.44
CA VAL A 7 0.43 12.67 -15.05
C VAL A 7 0.70 11.47 -14.14
N ARG A 8 1.66 11.58 -13.22
CA ARG A 8 1.90 10.58 -12.17
C ARG A 8 1.08 10.97 -10.94
N GLY A 9 0.06 10.17 -10.60
CA GLY A 9 -0.74 10.31 -9.37
C GLY A 9 -1.76 9.17 -9.28
N GLN A 10 -1.95 8.58 -8.10
CA GLN A 10 -2.69 7.34 -7.89
C GLN A 10 -4.22 7.46 -7.97
N ASN A 11 -4.81 8.65 -8.12
CA ASN A 11 -6.22 8.83 -8.43
C ASN A 11 -6.47 10.22 -9.03
N ALA A 12 -7.39 10.33 -9.99
CA ALA A 12 -7.85 11.62 -10.54
C ALA A 12 -8.44 12.56 -9.47
N LYS A 13 -8.81 12.01 -8.31
CA LYS A 13 -9.37 12.74 -7.17
C LYS A 13 -8.30 13.42 -6.30
N ASP A 14 -7.09 12.85 -6.24
CA ASP A 14 -5.97 13.43 -5.47
C ASP A 14 -5.31 14.61 -6.21
N LEU A 15 -5.48 14.67 -7.53
CA LEU A 15 -5.03 15.76 -8.40
C LEU A 15 -5.76 17.09 -8.18
N LEU A 16 -6.95 17.08 -7.55
CA LEU A 16 -7.71 18.30 -7.26
C LEU A 16 -7.29 18.97 -5.94
N MET A 17 -6.47 18.32 -5.10
CA MET A 17 -6.16 18.81 -3.76
C MET A 17 -4.68 19.07 -3.45
N ASN A 18 -3.74 18.69 -4.32
CA ASN A 18 -2.32 19.01 -4.17
C ASN A 18 -1.79 19.76 -5.38
N TRP A 19 -1.31 20.99 -5.16
CA TRP A 19 -0.88 21.94 -6.19
C TRP A 19 0.48 21.63 -6.84
N ASP A 20 1.17 20.56 -6.44
CA ASP A 20 2.52 20.19 -6.93
C ASP A 20 2.53 18.93 -7.83
N ALA A 21 1.50 18.74 -8.66
CA ALA A 21 1.53 17.67 -9.66
C ALA A 21 2.48 18.05 -10.81
N VAL A 22 3.72 17.55 -10.77
CA VAL A 22 4.66 17.62 -11.89
C VAL A 22 4.11 16.76 -13.05
N VAL A 23 3.59 17.43 -14.08
CA VAL A 23 3.18 16.79 -15.32
C VAL A 23 4.41 16.67 -16.21
N GLU A 24 4.97 15.46 -16.35
CA GLU A 24 6.02 15.22 -17.35
C GLU A 24 5.38 15.12 -18.74
N LEU A 25 5.58 16.15 -19.56
CA LEU A 25 5.22 16.14 -20.98
C LEU A 25 6.37 15.52 -21.78
N TYR A 26 6.09 14.43 -22.48
CA TYR A 26 6.97 13.84 -23.47
C TYR A 26 6.54 14.35 -24.84
N CYS A 27 7.38 15.17 -25.48
CA CYS A 27 7.25 15.48 -26.90
C CYS A 27 7.97 14.40 -27.69
N ILE A 28 7.24 13.65 -28.52
CA ILE A 28 7.84 12.78 -29.53
C ILE A 28 8.07 13.65 -30.75
N VAL A 29 9.34 13.91 -31.06
CA VAL A 29 9.74 14.58 -32.31
C VAL A 29 10.02 13.47 -33.32
N ASP A 30 9.11 13.23 -34.24
CA ASP A 30 9.35 12.36 -35.38
C ASP A 30 10.31 13.05 -36.35
N GLN A 31 11.61 12.81 -36.18
CA GLN A 31 12.58 12.96 -37.25
C GLN A 31 13.25 11.60 -37.48
N PRO A 32 13.15 11.01 -38.69
CA PRO A 32 13.79 9.73 -38.98
C PRO A 32 15.31 9.84 -38.79
N GLY A 33 15.85 9.03 -37.88
CA GLY A 33 17.30 8.95 -37.61
C GLY A 33 17.79 9.63 -36.32
N GLN A 34 16.92 10.22 -35.48
CA GLN A 34 17.33 10.76 -34.17
C GLN A 34 16.72 10.01 -32.98
N SER A 35 17.54 9.78 -31.95
CA SER A 35 17.08 9.27 -30.66
C SER A 35 16.15 10.29 -29.97
N PRO A 36 15.09 9.85 -29.26
CA PRO A 36 14.19 10.77 -28.56
C PRO A 36 14.96 11.66 -27.59
N ARG A 37 14.91 12.99 -27.78
CA ARG A 37 15.46 13.96 -26.83
C ARG A 37 14.42 14.29 -25.76
N LYS A 38 14.81 14.19 -24.49
CA LYS A 38 13.99 14.64 -23.35
C LYS A 38 13.89 16.17 -23.40
N VAL A 39 12.72 16.70 -23.73
CA VAL A 39 12.41 18.13 -23.63
C VAL A 39 11.64 18.34 -22.33
N SER A 40 12.32 18.72 -21.24
CA SER A 40 11.64 19.07 -20.00
C SER A 40 11.14 20.52 -20.09
N ASN A 41 9.89 20.71 -20.48
CA ASN A 41 9.21 21.98 -20.28
C ASN A 41 8.38 21.87 -18.99
N SER A 42 8.77 22.59 -17.93
CA SER A 42 7.91 22.78 -16.77
C SER A 42 6.79 23.74 -17.16
N LEU A 43 5.58 23.22 -17.39
CA LEU A 43 4.39 24.06 -17.51
C LEU A 43 3.95 24.47 -16.10
N THR A 44 4.35 25.66 -15.67
CA THR A 44 3.75 26.33 -14.51
C THR A 44 2.36 26.82 -14.89
N PHE A 45 1.32 26.15 -14.41
CA PHE A 45 -0.05 26.65 -14.52
C PHE A 45 -0.20 27.84 -13.56
N GLY A 46 -0.26 29.06 -14.10
CA GLY A 46 -0.54 30.25 -13.31
C GLY A 46 -1.95 30.20 -12.72
N ALA A 47 -2.08 30.54 -11.44
CA ALA A 47 -3.27 30.35 -10.60
C ALA A 47 -4.59 31.00 -11.09
N ASN A 48 -4.61 31.76 -12.20
CA ASN A 48 -5.75 32.58 -12.60
C ASN A 48 -6.29 32.33 -14.02
N SER A 49 -5.84 31.29 -14.74
CA SER A 49 -6.40 30.99 -16.06
C SER A 49 -7.55 29.97 -15.96
N SER A 50 -8.79 30.46 -15.90
CA SER A 50 -10.03 29.68 -16.10
C SER A 50 -10.24 29.22 -17.56
N GLY A 51 -9.17 29.20 -18.35
CA GLY A 51 -9.18 28.78 -19.75
C GLY A 51 -9.51 27.29 -19.83
N LYS A 52 -10.70 26.98 -20.34
CA LYS A 52 -11.06 25.61 -20.74
C LYS A 52 -10.05 25.18 -21.81
N VAL A 53 -9.11 24.31 -21.45
CA VAL A 53 -8.23 23.67 -22.45
C VAL A 53 -9.14 22.81 -23.33
N PRO A 54 -9.28 23.12 -24.63
CA PRO A 54 -10.13 22.32 -25.50
C PRO A 54 -9.55 20.91 -25.61
N ILE A 55 -10.32 19.92 -25.13
CA ILE A 55 -9.97 18.51 -25.32
C ILE A 55 -10.22 18.19 -26.80
N ARG A 56 -9.18 18.30 -27.62
CA ARG A 56 -9.24 17.87 -29.01
C ARG A 56 -9.28 16.33 -29.04
N ARG A 57 -10.16 15.75 -29.86
CA ARG A 57 -10.11 14.32 -30.17
C ARG A 57 -8.81 14.01 -30.90
N LEU A 58 -8.14 12.95 -30.48
CA LEU A 58 -6.99 12.40 -31.22
C LEU A 58 -7.48 11.91 -32.58
N SER A 59 -6.68 12.12 -33.61
CA SER A 59 -6.87 11.45 -34.90
C SER A 59 -6.66 9.93 -34.75
N ASN A 60 -7.15 9.16 -35.71
CA ASN A 60 -6.99 7.71 -35.71
C ASN A 60 -5.51 7.29 -35.68
N GLU A 61 -4.64 8.03 -36.36
CA GLU A 61 -3.18 7.82 -36.37
C GLU A 61 -2.57 8.10 -34.99
N GLU A 62 -2.91 9.23 -34.37
CA GLU A 62 -2.45 9.58 -33.01
C GLU A 62 -2.92 8.55 -31.97
N GLU A 63 -4.14 8.03 -32.11
CA GLU A 63 -4.65 6.97 -31.25
C GLU A 63 -3.92 5.65 -31.46
N ALA A 64 -3.59 5.29 -32.70
CA ALA A 64 -2.79 4.12 -33.02
C ALA A 64 -1.38 4.20 -32.43
N VAL A 65 -0.70 5.34 -32.56
CA VAL A 65 0.62 5.59 -31.95
C VAL A 65 0.56 5.50 -30.43
N ARG A 66 -0.47 6.11 -29.80
CA ARG A 66 -0.67 6.04 -28.35
C ARG A 66 -0.89 4.59 -27.89
N LYS A 67 -1.70 3.81 -28.60
CA LYS A 67 -1.94 2.38 -28.30
C LYS A 67 -0.67 1.55 -28.48
N ALA A 68 0.08 1.76 -29.56
CA ALA A 68 1.35 1.08 -29.81
C ALA A 68 2.38 1.35 -28.71
N TYR A 69 2.52 2.62 -28.31
CA TYR A 69 3.42 3.00 -27.21
C TYR A 69 2.98 2.40 -25.87
N ALA A 70 1.68 2.45 -25.55
CA ALA A 70 1.15 1.83 -24.33
C ALA A 70 1.43 0.32 -24.29
N ASN A 71 1.22 -0.39 -25.41
CA ASN A 71 1.50 -1.80 -25.53
C ASN A 71 2.99 -2.10 -25.39
N LYS A 72 3.86 -1.28 -25.99
CA LYS A 72 5.32 -1.40 -25.83
C LYS A 72 5.73 -1.25 -24.36
N VAL A 73 5.21 -0.25 -23.65
CA VAL A 73 5.51 -0.05 -22.22
C VAL A 73 4.99 -1.23 -21.37
N ILE A 74 3.82 -1.78 -21.69
CA ILE A 74 3.31 -2.99 -21.02
C ILE A 74 4.23 -4.19 -21.29
N ALA A 75 4.67 -4.38 -22.54
CA ALA A 75 5.57 -5.46 -22.92
C ALA A 75 6.92 -5.34 -22.23
N GLU A 76 7.52 -4.15 -22.19
CA GLU A 76 8.79 -3.88 -21.47
C GLU A 76 8.64 -4.12 -19.97
N ARG A 77 7.53 -3.69 -19.35
CA ARG A 77 7.23 -3.99 -17.95
C ARG A 77 7.05 -5.49 -17.69
N ASN A 78 6.43 -6.21 -18.62
CA ASN A 78 6.25 -7.66 -18.48
C ASN A 78 7.57 -8.41 -18.69
N ALA A 79 8.43 -7.95 -19.59
CA ALA A 79 9.77 -8.50 -19.79
C ALA A 79 10.66 -8.30 -18.55
N ALA A 80 10.57 -7.13 -17.91
CA ALA A 80 11.32 -6.85 -16.69
C ALA A 80 10.82 -7.66 -15.46
N ARG A 81 9.59 -8.19 -15.53
CA ARG A 81 9.01 -9.11 -14.53
C ARG A 81 9.43 -10.57 -14.72
N VAL A 82 10.22 -10.89 -15.75
CA VAL A 82 10.80 -12.23 -15.88
C VAL A 82 11.68 -12.46 -14.65
N ILE A 83 11.40 -13.55 -13.94
CA ILE A 83 12.16 -13.95 -12.75
C ILE A 83 13.55 -14.38 -13.23
N PRO A 84 14.65 -13.79 -12.72
CA PRO A 84 16.00 -14.20 -13.10
C PRO A 84 16.26 -15.67 -12.76
N GLU A 85 17.14 -16.32 -13.53
CA GLU A 85 17.53 -17.71 -13.27
C GLU A 85 18.12 -17.86 -11.84
N GLY A 86 17.76 -18.96 -11.16
CA GLY A 86 18.18 -19.20 -9.78
C GLY A 86 17.38 -18.43 -8.71
N TYR A 87 16.37 -17.67 -9.11
CA TYR A 87 15.41 -17.03 -8.22
C TYR A 87 14.02 -17.68 -8.31
N PHE A 88 13.27 -17.58 -7.23
CA PHE A 88 11.92 -18.12 -7.08
C PHE A 88 10.98 -17.03 -6.59
N GLN A 89 9.74 -17.06 -7.03
CA GLN A 89 8.72 -16.15 -6.52
C GLN A 89 8.38 -16.50 -5.07
N VAL A 90 8.33 -15.48 -4.21
CA VAL A 90 7.92 -15.66 -2.82
C VAL A 90 6.41 -15.94 -2.78
N THR A 91 6.02 -17.04 -2.14
CA THR A 91 4.62 -17.40 -1.92
C THR A 91 4.25 -17.22 -0.45
N VAL A 92 2.98 -17.42 -0.10
CA VAL A 92 2.54 -17.41 1.31
C VAL A 92 3.15 -18.55 2.14
N GLU A 93 3.62 -19.60 1.50
CA GLU A 93 4.25 -20.77 2.12
C GLU A 93 5.76 -20.56 2.35
N THR A 94 6.37 -19.58 1.64
CA THR A 94 7.77 -19.22 1.88
C THR A 94 7.92 -18.58 3.26
N SER A 95 8.53 -19.29 4.21
CA SER A 95 8.90 -18.72 5.50
C SER A 95 9.88 -17.58 5.29
N LEU A 96 9.54 -16.39 5.77
CA LEU A 96 10.40 -15.21 5.76
C LEU A 96 10.65 -14.76 7.19
N MET A 97 11.85 -14.23 7.43
CA MET A 97 12.23 -13.61 8.70
C MET A 97 12.79 -12.21 8.46
N ARG A 98 12.77 -11.37 9.50
CA ARG A 98 13.46 -10.07 9.47
C ARG A 98 14.94 -10.28 9.13
N GLY A 99 15.49 -9.42 8.27
CA GLY A 99 16.85 -9.51 7.75
C GLY A 99 17.02 -10.39 6.51
N THR A 100 15.97 -11.12 6.09
CA THR A 100 16.05 -11.93 4.85
C THR A 100 16.31 -11.01 3.65
N GLN A 101 17.35 -11.34 2.88
CA GLN A 101 17.67 -10.62 1.64
C GLN A 101 16.84 -11.19 0.50
N LEU A 102 16.09 -10.33 -0.17
CA LEU A 102 15.21 -10.63 -1.30
C LEU A 102 15.54 -9.70 -2.47
N LYS A 103 14.88 -9.90 -3.61
CA LYS A 103 14.71 -8.84 -4.60
C LYS A 103 13.24 -8.46 -4.72
N ALA A 104 12.97 -7.19 -4.96
CA ALA A 104 11.63 -6.69 -5.19
C ALA A 104 11.55 -5.97 -6.53
N VAL A 105 10.39 -6.03 -7.19
CA VAL A 105 10.19 -5.27 -8.43
C VAL A 105 9.96 -3.79 -8.11
N ASP A 106 10.79 -2.93 -8.69
CA ASP A 106 10.70 -1.48 -8.54
C ASP A 106 9.55 -0.88 -9.41
N PRO A 107 9.22 0.41 -9.26
CA PRO A 107 8.18 1.05 -10.08
C PRO A 107 8.47 1.11 -11.59
N LEU A 108 9.73 0.97 -11.98
CA LEU A 108 10.22 0.92 -13.36
C LEU A 108 10.18 -0.51 -13.94
N GLY A 109 9.93 -1.52 -13.09
CA GLY A 109 9.86 -2.93 -13.46
C GLY A 109 11.15 -3.71 -13.24
N ALA A 110 12.23 -3.09 -12.78
CA ALA A 110 13.50 -3.77 -12.53
C ALA A 110 13.52 -4.44 -11.15
N TRP A 111 14.32 -5.50 -11.01
CA TRP A 111 14.52 -6.16 -9.72
C TRP A 111 15.63 -5.47 -8.92
N SER A 112 15.31 -4.92 -7.75
CA SER A 112 16.25 -4.32 -6.81
C SER A 112 16.42 -5.18 -5.56
N ASP A 113 17.61 -5.14 -4.96
CA ASP A 113 17.89 -5.86 -3.71
C ASP A 113 17.20 -5.18 -2.53
N VAL A 114 16.52 -5.98 -1.71
CA VAL A 114 15.78 -5.51 -0.54
C VAL A 114 16.00 -6.41 0.67
N GLU A 115 15.82 -5.84 1.86
CA GLU A 115 15.84 -6.55 3.13
C GLU A 115 14.46 -6.57 3.76
N VAL A 116 14.04 -7.71 4.29
CA VAL A 116 12.79 -7.83 5.05
C VAL A 116 12.92 -7.12 6.40
N LEU A 117 12.09 -6.11 6.64
CA LEU A 117 12.01 -5.41 7.92
C LEU A 117 10.98 -6.05 8.86
N ASP A 118 9.82 -6.43 8.32
CA ASP A 118 8.70 -7.02 9.09
C ASP A 118 7.86 -7.95 8.19
N VAL A 119 7.42 -9.08 8.76
CA VAL A 119 6.62 -10.10 8.08
C VAL A 119 5.25 -10.17 8.73
N ARG A 120 4.26 -9.57 8.07
CA ARG A 120 2.86 -9.65 8.53
C ARG A 120 2.28 -11.02 8.18
N ARG A 121 1.36 -11.52 9.02
CA ARG A 121 0.85 -12.91 9.04
C ARG A 121 0.30 -13.49 7.72
N ARG A 122 0.11 -12.73 6.65
CA ARG A 122 -0.47 -13.22 5.38
C ARG A 122 0.13 -12.53 4.15
N ASP A 123 0.08 -11.22 4.14
CA ASP A 123 0.58 -10.26 3.14
C ASP A 123 0.13 -8.91 3.71
N PRO A 124 0.89 -7.80 3.64
CA PRO A 124 2.13 -7.57 2.90
C PRO A 124 3.41 -7.63 3.76
N VAL A 125 4.57 -7.69 3.10
CA VAL A 125 5.91 -7.68 3.72
C VAL A 125 6.46 -6.26 3.71
N LEU A 126 6.97 -5.78 4.84
CA LEU A 126 7.68 -4.50 4.90
C LEU A 126 9.13 -4.75 4.48
N VAL A 127 9.60 -4.04 3.46
CA VAL A 127 10.96 -4.20 2.92
C VAL A 127 11.69 -2.86 2.87
N HIS A 128 13.02 -2.93 3.01
CA HIS A 128 13.95 -1.82 2.85
C HIS A 128 14.76 -2.00 1.57
N GLU A 129 14.86 -0.98 0.72
CA GLU A 129 15.61 -1.02 -0.54
C GLU A 129 17.07 -0.60 -0.36
N HIS A 130 18.01 -1.51 -0.63
CA HIS A 130 19.44 -1.28 -0.43
C HIS A 130 19.99 -0.19 -1.34
N GLY A 131 20.97 0.56 -0.84
CA GLY A 131 21.65 1.62 -1.60
C GLY A 131 20.88 2.94 -1.66
N THR A 132 19.74 3.03 -0.98
CA THR A 132 19.00 4.27 -0.79
C THR A 132 19.05 4.68 0.68
N ASN A 133 19.11 5.97 0.98
CA ASN A 133 18.93 6.44 2.36
C ASN A 133 17.57 5.92 2.88
N SER A 134 17.41 5.74 4.19
CA SER A 134 16.25 5.18 4.94
C SER A 134 14.83 5.69 4.62
N LYS A 135 14.66 6.46 3.54
CA LYS A 135 13.43 7.01 2.99
C LYS A 135 12.67 6.06 2.04
N TRP A 136 13.16 4.85 1.79
CA TRP A 136 12.55 3.93 0.80
C TRP A 136 12.09 2.61 1.39
N ASP A 137 11.63 2.65 2.64
CA ASP A 137 10.86 1.55 3.21
C ASP A 137 9.50 1.49 2.51
N ARG A 138 9.14 0.31 2.01
CA ARG A 138 7.85 0.11 1.35
C ARG A 138 7.23 -1.21 1.73
N THR A 139 5.92 -1.23 1.60
CA THR A 139 5.12 -2.42 1.73
C THR A 139 5.02 -3.12 0.38
N ALA A 140 5.56 -4.33 0.27
CA ALA A 140 5.56 -5.13 -0.96
C ALA A 140 4.67 -6.37 -0.78
N ARG A 141 3.96 -6.75 -1.84
CA ARG A 141 3.25 -8.04 -1.85
C ARG A 141 4.24 -9.17 -2.06
N ARG A 142 3.97 -10.36 -1.52
CA ARG A 142 4.81 -11.54 -1.79
C ARG A 142 4.99 -11.83 -3.29
N SER A 143 3.95 -11.60 -4.11
CA SER A 143 4.04 -11.73 -5.58
C SER A 143 5.02 -10.74 -6.25
N GLU A 144 5.41 -9.68 -5.55
CA GLU A 144 6.36 -8.66 -6.01
C GLU A 144 7.78 -8.92 -5.50
N LEU A 145 7.99 -10.04 -4.79
CA LEU A 145 9.24 -10.43 -4.18
C LEU A 145 9.73 -11.74 -4.82
N ILE A 146 11.04 -11.82 -5.00
CA ILE A 146 11.73 -13.05 -5.39
C ILE A 146 12.88 -13.32 -4.42
N ILE A 147 13.22 -14.60 -4.27
CA ILE A 147 14.23 -15.10 -3.34
C ILE A 147 15.18 -16.01 -4.10
N SER A 148 16.48 -15.95 -3.80
CA SER A 148 17.46 -16.84 -4.44
C SER A 148 17.36 -18.26 -3.87
N GLN A 149 17.71 -19.29 -4.67
CA GLN A 149 17.80 -20.68 -4.20
C GLN A 149 18.64 -20.78 -2.92
N ARG A 150 19.82 -20.14 -2.91
CA ARG A 150 20.74 -20.13 -1.77
C ARG A 150 20.07 -19.62 -0.49
N MET A 151 19.26 -18.57 -0.58
CA MET A 151 18.55 -18.03 0.58
C MET A 151 17.40 -18.95 1.02
N LEU A 152 16.69 -19.60 0.10
CA LEU A 152 15.72 -20.63 0.43
C LEU A 152 16.36 -21.79 1.20
N ASP A 153 17.52 -22.27 0.74
CA ASP A 153 18.25 -23.34 1.41
C ASP A 153 18.68 -22.91 2.82
N LEU A 154 19.18 -21.68 2.97
CA LEU A 154 19.53 -21.10 4.28
C LEU A 154 18.32 -21.07 5.22
N LEU A 155 17.16 -20.61 4.75
CA LEU A 155 15.93 -20.56 5.54
C LEU A 155 15.42 -21.96 5.92
N ALA A 156 15.58 -22.94 5.04
CA ALA A 156 15.20 -24.33 5.31
C ALA A 156 16.09 -24.97 6.40
N THR A 157 17.35 -24.54 6.51
CA THR A 157 18.28 -25.01 7.54
C THR A 157 18.13 -24.33 8.89
N GLN A 158 17.25 -23.33 9.04
CA GLN A 158 16.99 -22.72 10.34
C GLN A 158 15.84 -23.46 11.04
N PRO A 159 16.14 -24.37 12.00
CA PRO A 159 15.11 -25.01 12.80
C PRO A 159 14.49 -23.94 13.70
N ASP A 160 13.17 -23.85 13.72
CA ASP A 160 12.42 -23.14 14.74
C ASP A 160 12.45 -21.60 14.75
N TYR A 161 12.33 -20.93 13.59
CA TYR A 161 11.71 -19.61 13.61
C TYR A 161 10.18 -19.75 13.77
N ILE A 162 9.74 -20.07 14.99
CA ILE A 162 8.42 -19.66 15.46
C ILE A 162 8.45 -18.13 15.40
N PRO A 163 7.51 -17.42 14.76
CA PRO A 163 7.49 -15.97 14.74
C PRO A 163 7.44 -15.43 16.17
N THR A 164 8.60 -15.16 16.78
CA THR A 164 8.74 -14.84 18.21
C THR A 164 8.57 -13.34 18.42
N GLU A 165 7.55 -12.75 17.81
CA GLU A 165 7.24 -11.32 17.92
C GLU A 165 5.74 -11.06 18.19
N ILE A 166 5.10 -11.95 18.94
CA ILE A 166 3.84 -11.63 19.65
C ILE A 166 3.92 -11.95 21.16
N ALA A 167 5.00 -12.57 21.66
CA ALA A 167 5.08 -13.00 23.06
C ALA A 167 5.95 -12.13 24.00
N GLN A 168 6.61 -11.06 23.55
CA GLN A 168 7.53 -10.29 24.41
C GLN A 168 7.35 -8.76 24.45
N HIS A 169 6.28 -8.22 23.89
CA HIS A 169 5.88 -6.81 24.14
C HIS A 169 4.98 -6.63 25.38
N GLU A 170 5.07 -7.51 26.39
CA GLU A 170 4.32 -7.36 27.65
C GLU A 170 5.17 -7.28 28.93
N ASN A 171 6.50 -7.35 28.90
CA ASN A 171 7.31 -7.20 30.13
C ASN A 171 8.70 -6.58 29.92
N VAL A 172 8.76 -5.39 29.33
CA VAL A 172 9.95 -4.53 29.50
C VAL A 172 9.79 -3.80 30.83
N VAL A 173 10.55 -4.24 31.84
CA VAL A 173 10.82 -3.46 33.05
C VAL A 173 11.42 -2.13 32.60
N ARG A 174 10.63 -1.06 32.71
CA ARG A 174 11.03 0.32 32.44
C ARG A 174 12.22 0.68 33.36
N PRO A 175 13.41 1.00 32.83
CA PRO A 175 14.38 1.74 33.62
C PRO A 175 13.81 3.13 33.94
N SER A 176 13.87 3.49 35.22
CA SER A 176 13.38 4.74 35.78
C SER A 176 13.99 5.96 35.08
N SER A 177 13.12 6.83 34.58
CA SER A 177 13.24 8.29 34.45
C SER A 177 14.60 8.88 34.07
N ALA A 178 14.75 9.21 32.79
CA ALA A 178 15.39 10.45 32.37
C ALA A 178 14.40 11.18 31.43
N GLU A 179 14.08 12.41 31.79
CA GLU A 179 13.06 13.27 31.21
C GLU A 179 13.31 13.52 29.72
N TYR A 180 12.39 13.05 28.88
CA TYR A 180 12.13 13.65 27.57
C TYR A 180 10.64 13.99 27.52
N PRO A 181 10.26 15.21 27.09
CA PRO A 181 8.86 15.55 26.90
C PRO A 181 8.32 14.77 25.70
N VAL A 182 7.46 13.77 25.99
CA VAL A 182 6.81 12.92 24.99
C VAL A 182 5.45 13.52 24.65
N ASP A 183 5.39 14.33 23.60
CA ASP A 183 4.17 14.65 22.87
C ASP A 183 4.11 13.81 21.58
N SER A 184 4.17 12.48 21.72
CA SER A 184 3.82 11.56 20.63
C SER A 184 2.50 10.87 20.99
N ILE A 185 1.39 11.52 20.65
CA ILE A 185 0.07 10.91 20.68
C ILE A 185 0.08 9.75 19.68
N ASP A 186 -0.03 8.52 20.19
CA ASP A 186 -0.21 7.33 19.37
C ASP A 186 -1.60 7.37 18.73
N LEU A 187 -1.70 8.07 17.59
CA LEU A 187 -2.93 8.29 16.82
C LEU A 187 -3.56 7.00 16.26
N ARG A 188 -3.00 5.81 16.55
CA ARG A 188 -3.45 4.53 15.97
C ARG A 188 -4.48 3.80 16.81
N ASN A 189 -4.78 4.25 18.03
CA ASN A 189 -5.85 3.67 18.84
C ASN A 189 -6.57 4.75 19.67
N PRO A 190 -7.59 5.43 19.13
CA PRO A 190 -8.38 6.35 19.92
C PRO A 190 -9.02 5.62 21.10
N ASP A 191 -9.09 6.29 22.26
CA ASP A 191 -9.77 5.76 23.44
C ASP A 191 -11.19 5.31 23.08
N ILE A 192 -11.60 4.14 23.58
CA ILE A 192 -12.92 3.58 23.29
C ILE A 192 -13.98 4.55 23.85
N PRO A 193 -15.05 4.88 23.10
CA PRO A 193 -16.11 5.75 23.59
C PRO A 193 -16.71 5.20 24.89
N ARG A 194 -17.01 6.08 25.85
CA ARG A 194 -17.40 5.69 27.23
C ARG A 194 -18.60 4.73 27.31
N ASP A 195 -19.47 4.77 26.32
CA ASP A 195 -20.68 3.94 26.22
C ASP A 195 -20.46 2.62 25.45
N CYS A 196 -19.26 2.42 24.93
CA CYS A 196 -18.90 1.26 24.11
C CYS A 196 -18.01 0.28 24.88
N ARG A 197 -18.06 -0.98 24.46
CA ARG A 197 -17.16 -2.05 24.90
C ARG A 197 -16.42 -2.61 23.71
N ARG A 198 -15.16 -2.99 23.91
CA ARG A 198 -14.38 -3.67 22.88
C ARG A 198 -15.02 -5.02 22.56
N VAL A 199 -15.16 -5.33 21.28
CA VAL A 199 -15.69 -6.61 20.82
C VAL A 199 -14.61 -7.67 21.03
N THR A 200 -14.95 -8.74 21.76
CA THR A 200 -14.05 -9.88 21.96
C THR A 200 -14.33 -10.98 20.94
N ILE A 201 -13.40 -11.91 20.77
CA ILE A 201 -13.56 -13.07 19.87
C ILE A 201 -14.75 -13.97 20.25
N ASN A 202 -15.14 -13.96 21.53
CA ASN A 202 -16.20 -14.81 22.08
C ASN A 202 -17.58 -14.12 22.06
N LEU A 203 -17.63 -12.80 21.89
CA LEU A 203 -18.89 -12.06 21.87
C LEU A 203 -19.63 -12.36 20.58
N GLN A 204 -20.74 -13.10 20.60
CA GLN A 204 -21.53 -13.40 19.40
C GLN A 204 -22.01 -12.12 18.70
N LEU A 205 -21.70 -12.00 17.41
CA LEU A 205 -22.11 -10.88 16.57
C LEU A 205 -23.12 -11.37 15.54
N GLU A 206 -24.07 -10.52 15.20
CA GLU A 206 -25.07 -10.79 14.16
C GLU A 206 -24.92 -9.76 13.03
N ILE A 207 -25.22 -10.17 11.79
CA ILE A 207 -25.37 -9.23 10.67
C ILE A 207 -26.47 -8.24 11.04
N GLY A 208 -26.23 -6.95 10.78
CA GLY A 208 -27.09 -5.85 11.19
C GLY A 208 -26.71 -5.22 12.53
N THR A 209 -25.75 -5.80 13.27
CA THR A 209 -25.33 -5.23 14.56
C THR A 209 -24.61 -3.90 14.35
N PRO A 210 -25.06 -2.79 14.96
CA PRO A 210 -24.36 -1.52 14.90
C PRO A 210 -23.13 -1.54 15.82
N VAL A 211 -22.00 -1.14 15.26
CA VAL A 211 -20.67 -1.11 15.87
C VAL A 211 -19.99 0.24 15.59
N LYS A 212 -18.88 0.50 16.28
CA LYS A 212 -17.98 1.61 16.01
C LYS A 212 -16.63 1.08 15.51
N VAL A 213 -16.06 1.75 14.52
CA VAL A 213 -14.81 1.40 13.85
C VAL A 213 -13.82 2.56 13.99
N PRO A 214 -12.56 2.31 14.38
CA PRO A 214 -11.57 3.37 14.47
C PRO A 214 -11.20 3.87 13.07
N PHE A 215 -11.24 5.19 12.89
CA PHE A 215 -10.88 5.87 11.65
C PHE A 215 -10.23 7.22 11.97
N VAL A 216 -8.94 7.34 11.65
CA VAL A 216 -8.15 8.59 11.73
C VAL A 216 -8.36 9.35 13.06
N GLY A 217 -8.06 8.68 14.18
CA GLY A 217 -8.15 9.29 15.51
C GLY A 217 -9.57 9.44 16.08
N ASP A 218 -10.59 8.94 15.39
CA ASP A 218 -11.97 8.95 15.89
C ASP A 218 -12.67 7.58 15.69
N TRP A 219 -13.86 7.42 16.25
CA TRP A 219 -14.70 6.24 16.14
C TRP A 219 -15.95 6.53 15.29
N VAL A 220 -16.04 5.86 14.14
CA VAL A 220 -17.14 6.03 13.18
C VAL A 220 -18.17 4.92 13.35
N ASP A 221 -19.45 5.28 13.29
CA ASP A 221 -20.55 4.31 13.33
C ASP A 221 -20.56 3.44 12.06
N ALA A 222 -20.76 2.13 12.22
CA ALA A 222 -20.86 1.16 11.15
C ALA A 222 -21.81 0.00 11.48
N GLU A 223 -22.20 -0.76 10.48
CA GLU A 223 -23.04 -1.96 10.58
C GLU A 223 -22.25 -3.18 10.14
N ILE A 224 -22.37 -4.30 10.86
CA ILE A 224 -21.84 -5.58 10.39
C ILE A 224 -22.71 -6.08 9.23
N ILE A 225 -22.12 -6.29 8.06
CA ILE A 225 -22.83 -6.82 6.89
C ILE A 225 -22.45 -8.26 6.55
N ASP A 226 -21.29 -8.72 7.00
CA ASP A 226 -20.81 -10.09 6.78
C ASP A 226 -19.82 -10.50 7.89
N ILE A 227 -19.79 -11.80 8.22
CA ILE A 227 -18.95 -12.38 9.29
C ILE A 227 -18.10 -13.48 8.67
N ASP A 228 -16.85 -13.13 8.33
CA ASP A 228 -15.88 -14.04 7.72
C ASP A 228 -15.04 -14.74 8.81
N GLY A 229 -15.72 -15.62 9.56
CA GLY A 229 -15.14 -16.44 10.61
C GLY A 229 -14.97 -15.73 11.97
N PRO A 230 -14.11 -16.26 12.86
CA PRO A 230 -14.05 -15.80 14.25
C PRO A 230 -13.36 -14.43 14.44
N ARG A 231 -12.48 -14.03 13.51
CA ARG A 231 -11.59 -12.87 13.65
C ARG A 231 -11.92 -11.70 12.74
N MET A 232 -12.54 -11.93 11.59
CA MET A 232 -12.75 -10.89 10.60
C MET A 232 -14.24 -10.67 10.40
N VAL A 233 -14.63 -9.41 10.27
CA VAL A 233 -15.97 -9.03 9.86
C VAL A 233 -15.89 -7.96 8.80
N THR A 234 -16.89 -7.92 7.93
CA THR A 234 -17.06 -6.84 6.97
C THR A 234 -18.09 -5.88 7.52
N VAL A 235 -17.71 -4.61 7.61
CA VAL A 235 -18.56 -3.54 8.12
C VAL A 235 -18.85 -2.51 7.03
N ARG A 236 -20.02 -1.89 7.09
CA ARG A 236 -20.44 -0.77 6.24
C ARG A 236 -20.61 0.48 7.09
N TRP A 237 -19.95 1.57 6.77
CA TRP A 237 -20.04 2.80 7.58
C TRP A 237 -21.41 3.49 7.43
N TYR A 238 -21.99 3.89 8.55
CA TYR A 238 -23.24 4.66 8.58
C TYR A 238 -22.98 6.09 8.07
N LYS A 239 -23.98 6.62 7.33
CA LYS A 239 -23.97 7.81 6.45
C LYS A 239 -23.62 7.51 4.99
N ASN A 240 -24.63 7.08 4.22
CA ASN A 240 -24.67 7.10 2.75
C ASN A 240 -23.47 6.49 2.00
N SER A 241 -22.65 5.68 2.68
CA SER A 241 -21.43 5.17 2.10
C SER A 241 -21.68 3.76 1.56
N LYS A 242 -21.38 3.55 0.27
CA LYS A 242 -21.19 2.21 -0.30
C LYS A 242 -19.82 1.63 0.09
N ILE A 243 -19.23 2.14 1.17
CA ILE A 243 -17.88 1.79 1.60
C ILE A 243 -18.01 0.62 2.55
N GLU A 244 -17.53 -0.53 2.09
CA GLU A 244 -17.42 -1.74 2.86
C GLU A 244 -15.96 -1.97 3.19
N LYS A 245 -15.68 -2.30 4.44
CA LYS A 245 -14.31 -2.52 4.91
C LYS A 245 -14.25 -3.80 5.71
N ARG A 246 -13.26 -4.64 5.39
CA ARG A 246 -12.92 -5.81 6.18
C ARG A 246 -12.04 -5.39 7.35
N VAL A 247 -12.45 -5.70 8.56
CA VAL A 247 -11.84 -5.24 9.82
C VAL A 247 -11.68 -6.40 10.80
N ASN A 248 -10.68 -6.32 11.67
CA ASN A 248 -10.51 -7.30 12.74
C ASN A 248 -11.56 -7.06 13.82
N ARG A 249 -12.17 -8.13 14.31
CA ARG A 249 -13.19 -8.12 15.36
C ARG A 249 -12.72 -7.40 16.62
N THR A 250 -11.44 -7.53 16.99
CA THR A 250 -10.87 -6.88 18.19
C THR A 250 -10.71 -5.36 18.05
N ASP A 251 -10.81 -4.85 16.82
CA ASP A 251 -10.68 -3.42 16.54
C ASP A 251 -12.04 -2.72 16.59
N LEU A 252 -13.12 -3.46 16.82
CA LEU A 252 -14.46 -2.92 16.92
C LEU A 252 -14.84 -2.61 18.36
N ALA A 253 -15.70 -1.62 18.51
CA ALA A 253 -16.42 -1.37 19.73
C ALA A 253 -17.93 -1.50 19.48
N ILE A 254 -18.66 -2.03 20.44
CA ILE A 254 -20.12 -2.16 20.39
C ILE A 254 -20.72 -1.35 21.54
N LEU A 255 -21.84 -0.69 21.29
CA LEU A 255 -22.57 0.01 22.35
C LEU A 255 -22.95 -0.98 23.45
N SER A 256 -22.70 -0.64 24.70
CA SER A 256 -22.90 -1.53 25.86
C SER A 256 -24.33 -2.06 25.94
N LYS A 257 -25.32 -1.27 25.47
CA LYS A 257 -26.74 -1.65 25.41
C LYS A 257 -27.08 -2.75 24.38
N ASN A 258 -26.22 -2.95 23.38
CA ASN A 258 -26.42 -3.91 22.30
C ASN A 258 -25.72 -5.25 22.56
N VAL A 259 -24.99 -5.37 23.67
CA VAL A 259 -24.38 -6.64 24.10
C VAL A 259 -25.50 -7.54 24.63
N LYS A 260 -25.95 -8.51 23.82
CA LYS A 260 -26.82 -9.58 24.30
C LYS A 260 -26.06 -10.34 25.39
N LYS A 261 -26.70 -10.50 26.55
CA LYS A 261 -26.17 -11.32 27.64
C LYS A 261 -26.27 -12.80 27.29
#